data_AF-A0A432HGR8-F1
#
_entry.id   AF-A0A432HGR8-F1
#
_cell.length_a   1.000
_cell.length_b   1.000
_cell.length_c   1.000
_cell.angle_alpha   90.00
_cell.angle_beta   90.00
_cell.angle_gamma   90.00
#
_symmetry.space_group_name_H-M   'P 1'
#
loop_
_entity.id
_entity.type
_entity.pdbx_description
1 polymer ?
#
loop_
_entity_poly.entity_id
_entity_poly.type
_entity_poly.pdbx_seq_one_letter_code
_entity_poly.pdbx_strand_id
1 'polypeptide(L)'
;MSALEVIFFVQTAASGHMPLGWRIIFMKPDHLKAFWGNHIRVQVDQENLDFVQAKDIAKEKAKAFADDPMLLSWYNGKNGEYYPRVECGRSDKPVWIVFAESRGADMAVDINEGEYIFLYLSLV
;
A
#
# COMPACT_ATOMS: atom_id res chain seq x y z
N MET A 1 1.98 26.67 -14.36
CA MET A 1 3.23 26.03 -14.80
C MET A 1 4.12 25.87 -13.58
N SER A 2 4.45 24.62 -13.25
CA SER A 2 5.53 24.13 -12.36
C SER A 2 5.50 24.59 -10.89
N ALA A 3 5.69 23.75 -9.87
CA ALA A 3 6.29 22.42 -9.80
C ALA A 3 5.70 21.67 -8.58
N LEU A 4 5.30 20.41 -8.78
CA LEU A 4 4.99 19.49 -7.68
C LEU A 4 6.31 18.85 -7.25
N GLU A 5 6.80 19.18 -6.06
CA GLU A 5 7.94 18.51 -5.45
C GLU A 5 7.50 17.10 -5.03
N VAL A 6 7.94 16.09 -5.80
CA VAL A 6 7.88 14.69 -5.40
C VAL A 6 8.95 14.49 -4.32
N ILE A 7 8.56 14.63 -3.06
CA ILE A 7 9.47 14.34 -1.93
C ILE A 7 9.67 12.82 -1.87
N PHE A 8 10.78 12.35 -2.43
CA PHE A 8 11.33 11.02 -2.19
C PHE A 8 11.89 10.97 -0.76
N PHE A 9 11.14 10.42 0.19
CA PHE A 9 11.72 10.01 1.47
C PHE A 9 12.45 8.68 1.30
N VAL A 10 13.73 8.73 0.95
CA VAL A 10 14.67 7.65 1.30
C VAL A 10 14.95 7.80 2.79
N GLN A 11 14.30 6.98 3.62
CA GLN A 11 14.58 6.97 5.06
C GLN A 11 15.99 6.42 5.30
N THR A 12 16.95 7.33 5.50
CA THR A 12 18.18 7.02 6.24
C THR A 12 17.81 6.91 7.72
N ALA A 13 18.09 5.75 8.32
CA ALA A 13 17.90 5.51 9.73
C ALA A 13 18.86 6.38 10.56
N ALA A 14 18.37 7.50 11.09
CA ALA A 14 19.07 8.25 12.13
C ALA A 14 18.64 7.71 13.50
N SER A 15 19.58 7.03 14.16
CA SER A 15 19.47 6.59 15.56
C SER A 15 19.46 7.81 16.48
N GLY A 16 18.31 8.12 17.07
CA GLY A 16 18.13 9.12 18.12
C GLY A 16 17.20 8.57 19.20
N HIS A 17 17.64 8.62 20.44
CA HIS A 17 16.92 8.13 21.61
C HIS A 17 15.62 8.94 21.82
N MET A 18 14.46 8.33 21.55
CA MET A 18 13.14 8.96 21.70
C MET A 18 12.46 8.61 23.04
N PRO A 19 11.73 9.56 23.65
CA PRO A 19 11.12 9.38 24.97
C PRO A 19 9.99 8.32 24.96
N LEU A 20 9.85 7.61 26.07
CA LEU A 20 9.01 6.41 26.24
C LEU A 20 7.52 6.59 25.92
N GLY A 21 6.99 7.82 25.90
CA GLY A 21 5.61 8.12 25.52
C GLY A 21 5.37 8.19 24.00
N TRP A 22 6.41 8.43 23.19
CA TRP A 22 6.28 8.53 21.72
C TRP A 22 6.38 7.17 21.01
N ARG A 23 6.82 6.14 21.74
CA ARG A 23 7.09 4.80 21.20
C ARG A 23 5.80 4.00 20.91
N ILE A 24 4.67 4.42 21.47
CA ILE A 24 3.37 3.75 21.28
C ILE A 24 2.61 4.29 20.05
N ILE A 25 2.90 5.53 19.61
CA ILE A 25 2.18 6.19 18.51
C ILE A 25 2.84 5.97 17.14
N PHE A 26 4.10 5.51 17.09
CA PHE A 26 4.81 5.14 15.85
C PHE A 26 4.82 3.63 15.58
N MET A 27 3.77 2.90 15.97
CA MET A 27 3.50 1.63 15.29
C MET A 27 2.80 1.97 13.98
N LYS A 28 3.59 1.97 12.88
CA LYS A 28 3.10 1.86 11.50
C LYS A 28 1.88 0.94 11.52
N PRO A 29 0.76 1.25 10.86
CA PRO A 29 -0.34 0.33 10.90
C PRO A 29 0.18 -0.99 10.30
N ASP A 30 -0.07 -2.07 11.04
CA ASP A 30 0.43 -3.40 10.75
C ASP A 30 -0.24 -4.03 9.52
N HIS A 31 -0.98 -3.22 8.74
CA HIS A 31 -1.93 -3.64 7.71
C HIS A 31 -1.31 -4.42 6.56
N LEU A 32 0.00 -4.26 6.34
CA LEU A 32 0.76 -5.04 5.37
C LEU A 32 1.87 -5.89 5.98
N LYS A 33 2.02 -5.99 7.31
CA LYS A 33 3.08 -6.83 7.93
C LYS A 33 3.05 -8.27 7.42
N ALA A 34 1.86 -8.76 7.07
CA ALA A 34 1.69 -10.11 6.58
C ALA A 34 2.12 -10.26 5.10
N PHE A 35 2.16 -9.19 4.30
CA PHE A 35 2.46 -9.24 2.86
C PHE A 35 3.97 -9.38 2.59
N TRP A 36 4.36 -10.41 1.83
CA TRP A 36 5.78 -10.76 1.61
C TRP A 36 6.48 -9.94 0.52
N GLY A 37 5.74 -9.34 -0.42
CA GLY A 37 6.28 -8.61 -1.56
C GLY A 37 6.87 -7.24 -1.20
N ASN A 38 7.27 -6.47 -2.21
CA ASN A 38 7.80 -5.12 -2.09
C ASN A 38 6.71 -4.12 -1.65
N HIS A 39 7.06 -3.15 -0.81
CA HIS A 39 6.12 -2.15 -0.28
C HIS A 39 6.48 -0.77 -0.80
N ILE A 40 5.61 -0.21 -1.64
CA ILE A 40 5.71 1.15 -2.15
C ILE A 40 4.74 2.01 -1.37
N ARG A 41 5.25 3.05 -0.71
CA ARG A 41 4.44 4.01 0.04
C ARG A 41 4.27 5.28 -0.77
N VAL A 42 3.06 5.78 -0.82
CA VAL A 42 2.70 6.99 -1.55
C VAL A 42 1.91 7.89 -0.61
N GLN A 43 2.34 9.14 -0.48
CA GLN A 43 1.58 10.18 0.21
C GLN A 43 1.02 11.12 -0.84
N VAL A 44 -0.28 11.37 -0.76
CA VAL A 44 -1.03 12.21 -1.69
C VAL A 44 -1.72 13.31 -0.89
N ASP A 45 -1.25 14.53 -1.05
CA ASP A 45 -1.84 15.73 -0.46
C ASP A 45 -2.96 16.26 -1.37
N GLN A 46 -4.06 15.51 -1.43
CA GLN A 46 -5.25 15.88 -2.18
C GLN A 46 -6.48 15.74 -1.28
N GLU A 47 -7.21 16.84 -1.11
CA GLU A 47 -8.48 16.82 -0.42
C GLU A 47 -9.48 15.95 -1.20
N ASN A 48 -10.20 15.07 -0.51
CA ASN A 48 -11.22 14.16 -1.09
C ASN A 48 -10.68 13.21 -2.19
N LEU A 49 -9.46 12.69 -2.05
CA LEU A 49 -8.96 11.62 -2.91
C LEU A 49 -9.96 10.46 -2.98
N ASP A 50 -10.43 10.12 -4.18
CA ASP A 50 -11.35 9.00 -4.37
C ASP A 50 -10.63 7.70 -4.76
N PHE A 51 -11.38 6.58 -4.77
CA PHE A 51 -10.83 5.26 -5.10
C PHE A 51 -10.27 5.18 -6.52
N VAL A 52 -10.93 5.80 -7.50
CA VAL A 52 -10.51 5.74 -8.91
C VAL A 52 -9.19 6.47 -9.07
N GLN A 53 -9.09 7.67 -8.50
CA GLN A 53 -7.88 8.47 -8.48
C GLN A 53 -6.73 7.73 -7.75
N ALA A 54 -6.99 7.19 -6.57
CA ALA A 54 -6.01 6.42 -5.82
C ALA A 54 -5.50 5.21 -6.60
N LYS A 55 -6.40 4.49 -7.29
CA LYS A 55 -6.05 3.35 -8.14
C LYS A 55 -5.20 3.75 -9.34
N ASP A 56 -5.49 4.89 -9.97
CA ASP A 56 -4.69 5.40 -11.10
C ASP A 56 -3.29 5.82 -10.64
N ILE A 57 -3.19 6.52 -9.51
CA ILE A 57 -1.90 6.86 -8.86
C ILE A 57 -1.12 5.58 -8.54
N ALA A 58 -1.78 4.58 -7.95
CA ALA A 58 -1.14 3.32 -7.60
C ALA A 58 -0.61 2.58 -8.84
N LYS A 59 -1.39 2.56 -9.93
CA LYS A 59 -0.98 1.96 -11.20
C LYS A 59 0.20 2.69 -11.82
N GLU A 60 0.21 4.02 -11.81
CA GLU A 60 1.34 4.81 -12.31
C GLU A 60 2.61 4.51 -11.51
N LYS A 61 2.50 4.43 -10.17
CA LYS A 61 3.64 4.08 -9.31
C LYS A 61 4.12 2.65 -9.53
N ALA A 62 3.21 1.69 -9.68
CA ALA A 62 3.57 0.32 -10.01
C ALA A 62 4.33 0.23 -11.35
N LYS A 63 3.94 1.04 -12.34
CA LYS A 63 4.61 1.10 -13.65
C LYS A 63 6.04 1.62 -13.62
N ALA A 64 6.46 2.28 -12.54
CA ALA A 64 7.86 2.67 -12.37
C ALA A 64 8.77 1.47 -12.02
N PHE A 65 8.19 0.31 -11.68
CA PHE A 65 8.90 -0.90 -11.26
C PHE A 65 8.66 -2.12 -12.16
N ALA A 66 7.58 -2.10 -12.95
CA ALA A 66 7.21 -3.17 -13.88
C ALA A 66 6.56 -2.58 -15.14
N ASP A 67 6.79 -3.17 -16.31
CA ASP A 67 6.25 -2.65 -17.57
C ASP A 67 4.72 -2.85 -17.67
N ASP A 68 4.23 -4.00 -17.20
CA ASP A 68 2.79 -4.32 -17.19
C ASP A 68 2.31 -4.87 -15.82
N PRO A 69 2.25 -4.04 -14.77
CA PRO A 69 1.81 -4.48 -13.45
C PRO A 69 0.33 -4.85 -13.47
N MET A 70 0.02 -6.09 -13.11
CA MET A 70 -1.36 -6.59 -13.05
C MET A 70 -1.93 -6.45 -11.64
N LEU A 71 -3.00 -5.65 -11.50
CA LEU A 71 -3.72 -5.50 -10.23
C LEU A 71 -4.45 -6.80 -9.89
N LEU A 72 -4.13 -7.40 -8.74
CA LEU A 72 -4.71 -8.65 -8.28
C LEU A 72 -5.78 -8.45 -7.19
N SER A 73 -5.53 -7.53 -6.26
CA SER A 73 -6.46 -7.23 -5.17
C SER A 73 -6.31 -5.79 -4.69
N TRP A 74 -7.30 -5.31 -3.94
CA TRP A 74 -7.27 -3.99 -3.34
C TRP A 74 -8.08 -3.92 -2.05
N TYR A 75 -7.77 -2.91 -1.24
CA TYR A 75 -8.48 -2.55 -0.02
C TYR A 75 -8.69 -1.03 0.04
N ASN A 76 -9.88 -0.62 0.46
CA ASN A 76 -10.26 0.76 0.71
C ASN A 76 -10.47 0.93 2.22
N GLY A 77 -9.52 1.60 2.87
CA GLY A 77 -9.55 1.86 4.30
C GLY A 77 -10.66 2.81 4.75
N LYS A 78 -11.24 3.61 3.83
CA LYS A 78 -12.31 4.56 4.18
C LYS A 78 -13.62 3.87 4.55
N ASN A 79 -13.93 2.77 3.87
CA ASN A 79 -15.19 2.05 4.03
C ASN A 79 -15.01 0.56 4.34
N GLY A 80 -13.76 0.08 4.40
CA GLY A 80 -13.42 -1.31 4.68
C GLY A 80 -13.68 -2.25 3.51
N GLU A 81 -14.03 -1.74 2.32
CA GLU A 81 -14.27 -2.58 1.16
C GLU A 81 -12.96 -3.13 0.59
N TYR A 82 -13.04 -4.34 0.04
CA TYR A 82 -11.92 -4.98 -0.62
C TYR A 82 -12.40 -5.84 -1.79
N TYR A 83 -11.45 -6.21 -2.62
CA TYR A 83 -11.64 -7.21 -3.67
C TYR A 83 -10.51 -8.22 -3.66
N PRO A 84 -10.80 -9.51 -3.89
CA PRO A 84 -12.14 -10.08 -4.07
C PRO A 84 -12.89 -10.24 -2.74
N ARG A 85 -14.23 -10.10 -2.77
CA ARG A 85 -15.12 -10.36 -1.62
C ARG A 85 -15.35 -11.86 -1.45
N VAL A 86 -14.29 -12.58 -1.06
CA VAL A 86 -14.37 -14.00 -0.76
C VAL A 86 -14.33 -14.21 0.75
N GLU A 87 -15.36 -14.85 1.29
CA GLU A 87 -15.37 -15.33 2.66
C GLU A 87 -14.74 -16.73 2.69
N CYS A 88 -13.43 -16.80 2.46
CA CYS A 88 -12.72 -18.07 2.62
C CYS A 88 -11.39 -17.80 3.32
N GLY A 89 -11.35 -18.05 4.63
CA GLY A 89 -10.12 -18.01 5.39
C GLY A 89 -10.34 -18.08 6.90
N ARG A 90 -9.95 -19.20 7.51
CA ARG A 90 -9.62 -19.29 8.95
C ARG A 90 -8.21 -18.78 9.21
N SER A 91 -7.82 -17.71 8.52
CA SER A 91 -6.47 -17.16 8.50
C SER A 91 -6.46 -15.87 9.32
N ASP A 92 -5.40 -15.66 10.09
CA ASP A 92 -5.08 -14.42 10.79
C ASP A 92 -4.77 -13.26 9.84
N LYS A 93 -4.52 -13.58 8.57
CA LYS A 93 -4.25 -12.65 7.49
C LYS A 93 -5.51 -12.25 6.70
N PRO A 94 -5.67 -10.98 6.31
CA PRO A 94 -6.80 -10.53 5.49
C PRO A 94 -6.92 -11.30 4.17
N VAL A 95 -8.16 -11.70 3.84
CA VAL A 95 -8.47 -12.56 2.69
C VAL A 95 -8.01 -11.98 1.34
N TRP A 96 -8.08 -10.66 1.18
CA TRP A 96 -7.64 -9.98 -0.05
C TRP A 96 -6.12 -9.99 -0.23
N ILE A 97 -5.35 -10.10 0.85
CA ILE A 97 -3.89 -10.30 0.79
C ILE A 97 -3.59 -11.76 0.44
N VAL A 98 -4.21 -12.71 1.15
CA VAL A 98 -4.04 -14.16 0.88
C VAL A 98 -4.35 -14.49 -0.58
N PHE A 99 -5.44 -13.92 -1.11
CA PHE A 99 -5.82 -14.10 -2.51
C PHE A 99 -4.71 -13.59 -3.46
N ALA A 100 -4.24 -12.36 -3.28
CA ALA A 100 -3.24 -11.77 -4.16
C ALA A 100 -1.93 -12.57 -4.15
N GLU A 101 -1.47 -12.98 -2.97
CA GLU A 101 -0.25 -13.79 -2.84
C GLU A 101 -0.40 -15.16 -3.49
N SER A 102 -1.55 -15.81 -3.38
CA SER A 102 -1.82 -17.07 -4.07
C SER A 102 -1.78 -16.95 -5.59
N ARG A 103 -1.91 -15.71 -6.11
CA ARG A 103 -1.79 -15.36 -7.53
C ARG A 103 -0.43 -14.74 -7.88
N GLY A 104 0.52 -14.77 -6.94
CA GLY A 104 1.89 -14.33 -7.16
C GLY A 104 2.13 -12.84 -6.93
N ALA A 105 1.21 -12.11 -6.28
CA ALA A 105 1.45 -10.70 -5.97
C ALA A 105 2.76 -10.52 -5.21
N ASP A 106 3.61 -9.65 -5.75
CA ASP A 106 4.97 -9.37 -5.30
C ASP A 106 5.19 -7.88 -5.00
N MET A 107 4.15 -7.05 -5.18
CA MET A 107 4.21 -5.61 -4.94
C MET A 107 2.92 -5.09 -4.31
N ALA A 108 3.05 -4.26 -3.27
CA ALA A 108 1.97 -3.53 -2.63
C ALA A 108 2.22 -2.03 -2.80
N VAL A 109 1.21 -1.30 -3.29
CA VAL A 109 1.19 0.15 -3.27
C VAL A 109 0.23 0.60 -2.18
N ASP A 110 0.77 1.25 -1.16
CA ASP A 110 0.10 1.76 0.03
C ASP A 110 -0.02 3.29 -0.07
N ILE A 111 -1.24 3.78 -0.23
CA ILE A 111 -1.56 5.21 -0.33
C ILE A 111 -2.09 5.70 1.02
N ASN A 112 -1.47 6.77 1.52
CA ASN A 112 -1.87 7.47 2.75
C ASN A 112 -2.03 6.53 3.95
N GLU A 113 -1.07 5.62 4.15
CA GLU A 113 -0.97 4.73 5.30
C GLU A 113 -2.20 3.82 5.51
N GLY A 114 -2.66 3.18 4.43
CA GLY A 114 -3.77 2.23 4.46
C GLY A 114 -5.12 2.83 4.09
N GLU A 115 -5.18 4.12 3.72
CA GLU A 115 -6.39 4.72 3.13
C GLU A 115 -6.80 3.96 1.87
N TYR A 116 -5.82 3.61 1.02
CA TYR A 116 -6.00 2.68 -0.09
C TYR A 116 -4.77 1.78 -0.25
N ILE A 117 -5.01 0.51 -0.55
CA ILE A 117 -3.95 -0.47 -0.80
C ILE A 117 -4.26 -1.22 -2.08
N PHE A 118 -3.26 -1.38 -2.94
CA PHE A 118 -3.35 -2.09 -4.20
C PHE A 118 -2.22 -3.12 -4.30
N LEU A 119 -2.56 -4.39 -4.51
CA LEU A 119 -1.59 -5.48 -4.66
C LEU A 119 -1.45 -5.88 -6.12
N TYR A 120 -0.22 -5.88 -6.60
CA TYR A 120 0.13 -6.14 -7.98
C TYR A 120 1.03 -7.38 -8.09
N LEU A 121 0.92 -8.05 -9.24
CA LEU A 121 1.97 -8.89 -9.78
C LEU A 121 2.76 -8.07 -10.81
N SER A 122 4.06 -7.94 -10.61
CA SER A 122 5.00 -7.40 -11.57
C SER A 122 5.13 -8.35 -12.76
N LEU A 123 4.76 -7.88 -13.96
CA LEU A 123 5.08 -8.58 -15.21
C LEU A 123 6.16 -7.80 -15.94
N VAL A 124 7.11 -8.56 -16.51
CA VAL A 124 8.16 -8.08 -17.41
C VAL A 124 7.73 -8.21 -18.87
#